data_AF-W7BK92-F1
#
_entry.id   AF-W7BK92-F1
#
_cell.length_a   1.000
_cell.length_b   1.000
_cell.length_c   1.000
_cell.angle_alpha   90.00
_cell.angle_beta   90.00
_cell.angle_gamma   90.00
#
_symmetry.space_group_name_H-M   'P 1'
#
loop_
_entity.id
_entity.type
_entity.pdbx_description
1 polymer ?
#
loop_
_entity_poly.entity_id
_entity_poly.type
_entity_poly.pdbx_seq_one_letter_code
_entity_poly.pdbx_strand_id
1 'polypeptide(L)'
;MDSFVEEGEPVIWRGPMLGKMIKMFLEDVDWSAPDYLIIDLPPGTGDIALDIHTLLPTCNELIVTTPHQAAATVAARAGIMAIKNDHHILGVIENLSYYQTETGEKAYLFGEGGGKKSSH
;
A
#
# COMPACT_ATOMS: atom_id res chain seq x y z
N MET A 1 7.92 10.65 -29.30
CA MET A 1 6.45 10.76 -29.22
C MET A 1 6.20 11.67 -28.03
N ASP A 2 6.22 12.97 -28.30
CA ASP A 2 6.17 13.98 -27.26
C ASP A 2 4.76 13.99 -26.67
N SER A 3 4.67 13.72 -25.37
CA SER A 3 3.41 13.72 -24.64
C SER A 3 3.05 15.17 -24.30
N PHE A 4 1.97 15.67 -24.91
CA PHE A 4 1.35 16.95 -24.58
C PHE A 4 0.63 16.85 -23.24
N VAL A 5 1.38 16.95 -22.15
CA VAL A 5 0.85 17.21 -20.81
C VAL A 5 1.45 18.53 -20.38
N GLU A 6 0.61 19.53 -20.12
CA GLU A 6 1.07 20.79 -19.53
C GLU A 6 1.71 20.49 -18.17
N GLU A 7 2.86 21.12 -17.89
CA GLU A 7 3.54 20.98 -16.59
C GLU A 7 2.55 21.26 -15.45
N GLY A 8 2.23 20.23 -14.67
CA GLY A 8 1.37 20.32 -13.50
C GLY A 8 -0.05 19.75 -13.65
N GLU A 9 -0.47 19.33 -14.85
CA GLU A 9 -1.77 18.65 -14.99
C GLU A 9 -1.69 17.15 -14.64
N PRO A 10 -2.64 16.63 -13.85
CA PRO A 10 -2.69 15.21 -13.55
C PRO A 10 -3.02 14.40 -14.81
N VAL A 11 -2.07 13.57 -15.24
CA VAL A 11 -2.29 12.64 -16.34
C VAL A 11 -3.24 11.53 -15.90
N ILE A 12 -4.39 11.41 -16.56
CA ILE A 12 -5.33 10.31 -16.30
C ILE A 12 -4.84 9.06 -17.03
N TRP A 13 -4.24 8.14 -16.28
CA TRP A 13 -3.89 6.82 -16.77
C TRP A 13 -5.11 5.90 -16.71
N ARG A 14 -5.57 5.41 -17.87
CA ARG A 14 -6.64 4.40 -17.93
C ARG A 14 -6.07 2.99 -17.68
N GLY A 15 -6.90 2.08 -17.15
CA GLY A 15 -6.51 0.75 -16.65
C GLY A 15 -5.43 0.00 -17.47
N PRO A 16 -5.62 -0.25 -18.78
CA PRO A 16 -4.62 -0.96 -19.59
C PRO A 16 -3.26 -0.25 -19.71
N MET A 17 -3.24 1.09 -19.67
CA MET A 17 -1.99 1.83 -19.67
C MET A 17 -1.29 1.74 -18.32
N LEU A 18 -2.05 1.72 -17.22
CA LEU A 18 -1.49 1.63 -15.87
C LEU A 18 -0.78 0.30 -15.64
N GLY A 19 -1.40 -0.84 -16.01
CA GLY A 19 -0.75 -2.15 -15.91
C GLY A 19 0.54 -2.23 -16.75
N LYS A 20 0.54 -1.65 -17.95
CA LYS A 20 1.74 -1.56 -18.79
C LYS A 20 2.85 -0.73 -18.13
N MET A 21 2.50 0.39 -17.50
CA MET A 21 3.48 1.24 -16.79
C MET A 21 4.06 0.54 -15.57
N ILE A 22 3.24 -0.17 -14.79
CA ILE A 22 3.72 -0.96 -13.63
C ILE A 22 4.73 -2.00 -14.11
N LYS A 23 4.41 -2.74 -15.17
CA LYS A 23 5.33 -3.71 -15.77
C LYS A 23 6.65 -3.06 -16.21
N MET A 24 6.58 -1.92 -16.89
CA MET A 24 7.77 -1.15 -17.29
C MET A 24 8.60 -0.69 -16.08
N PHE A 25 7.98 -0.23 -14.99
CA PHE A 25 8.71 0.14 -13.77
C PHE A 25 9.43 -1.04 -13.12
N LEU A 26 8.83 -2.23 -13.15
CA LEU A 26 9.40 -3.43 -12.53
C LEU A 26 10.46 -4.12 -13.41
N GLU A 27 10.33 -4.04 -14.74
CA GLU A 27 11.19 -4.79 -15.69
C GLU A 27 12.21 -3.91 -16.43
N ASP A 28 11.84 -2.69 -16.82
CA ASP A 28 12.62 -1.86 -17.75
C ASP A 28 13.44 -0.75 -17.07
N VAL A 29 13.15 -0.44 -15.81
CA VAL A 29 13.91 0.56 -15.03
C VAL A 29 15.14 -0.10 -14.41
N ASP A 30 16.30 0.51 -14.65
CA ASP A 30 17.55 0.11 -14.00
C ASP A 30 17.57 0.61 -12.55
N TRP A 31 17.13 -0.24 -11.63
CA TRP A 31 17.23 -0.01 -10.19
C TRP A 31 18.62 -0.30 -9.63
N SER A 32 19.57 -0.74 -10.46
CA SER A 32 20.85 -1.34 -10.08
C SER A 32 20.68 -2.62 -9.25
N ALA A 33 21.29 -2.71 -8.07
CA ALA A 33 21.15 -3.82 -7.13
C ALA A 33 20.89 -3.25 -5.72
N PRO A 34 19.69 -2.71 -5.46
CA PRO A 34 19.38 -2.14 -4.16
C PRO A 34 19.21 -3.25 -3.12
N ASP A 35 19.61 -2.98 -1.87
CA ASP A 35 19.33 -3.89 -0.76
C ASP A 35 17.81 -4.03 -0.51
N TYR A 36 17.06 -2.96 -0.77
CA TYR A 36 15.61 -2.90 -0.62
C TYR A 36 14.97 -2.05 -1.73
N LEU A 37 13.88 -2.56 -2.31
CA LEU A 37 12.97 -1.80 -3.15
C LEU A 37 11.63 -1.67 -2.42
N ILE A 38 11.24 -0.43 -2.10
CA ILE A 38 9.96 -0.15 -1.43
C ILE A 38 8.92 0.21 -2.49
N ILE A 39 7.81 -0.50 -2.49
CA ILE A 39 6.70 -0.30 -3.43
C ILE A 39 5.50 0.20 -2.64
N ASP A 40 5.00 1.39 -2.99
CA ASP A 40 3.77 1.94 -2.44
C ASP A 40 2.57 1.42 -3.25
N LEU A 41 1.84 0.47 -2.66
CA LEU A 41 0.71 -0.16 -3.31
C LEU A 41 -0.52 0.76 -3.29
N PRO A 42 -1.37 0.73 -4.33
CA PRO A 42 -2.65 1.41 -4.29
C PRO A 42 -3.49 0.87 -3.11
N PRO A 43 -4.35 1.69 -2.50
CA PRO A 43 -5.10 1.28 -1.32
C PRO A 43 -6.10 0.16 -1.64
N GLY A 44 -6.28 -0.76 -0.70
CA GLY A 44 -7.31 -1.80 -0.74
C GLY A 44 -6.93 -3.03 -1.57
N THR A 45 -7.94 -3.64 -2.20
CA THR A 45 -7.82 -4.91 -2.95
C THR A 45 -8.38 -4.80 -4.36
N GLY A 46 -8.25 -3.61 -4.97
CA GLY A 46 -8.72 -3.36 -6.34
C GLY A 46 -7.81 -4.03 -7.39
N ASP A 47 -8.24 -3.99 -8.65
CA ASP A 47 -7.57 -4.68 -9.77
C ASP A 47 -6.07 -4.33 -9.88
N ILE A 48 -5.70 -3.08 -9.60
CA ILE A 48 -4.30 -2.63 -9.68
C ILE A 48 -3.43 -3.28 -8.61
N ALA A 49 -3.95 -3.43 -7.38
CA ALA A 49 -3.22 -4.14 -6.32
C ALA A 49 -3.02 -5.61 -6.75
N LEU A 50 -4.06 -6.25 -7.27
CA LEU A 50 -4.00 -7.64 -7.73
C LEU A 50 -3.01 -7.84 -8.89
N ASP A 51 -2.97 -6.90 -9.84
CA ASP A 51 -2.01 -6.91 -10.93
C ASP A 51 -0.58 -6.85 -10.39
N ILE A 52 -0.30 -5.99 -9.41
CA ILE A 52 1.03 -5.91 -8.77
C ILE A 52 1.36 -7.22 -8.03
N HIS A 53 0.43 -7.77 -7.26
CA HIS A 53 0.57 -9.09 -6.61
C HIS A 53 0.83 -10.22 -7.58
N THR A 54 0.32 -10.15 -8.82
CA THR A 54 0.54 -11.17 -9.84
C THR A 54 1.88 -11.00 -10.55
N LEU A 55 2.33 -9.75 -10.72
CA LEU A 55 3.60 -9.43 -11.37
C LEU A 55 4.80 -9.69 -10.46
N LEU A 56 4.63 -9.53 -9.14
CA LEU A 56 5.66 -9.81 -8.15
C LEU A 56 5.54 -11.27 -7.69
N PRO A 57 6.58 -12.12 -7.87
CA PRO A 57 6.47 -13.54 -7.56
C PRO A 57 6.41 -13.84 -6.06
N THR A 58 7.16 -13.09 -5.25
CA THR A 58 7.15 -13.17 -3.78
C THR A 58 7.66 -11.85 -3.24
N CYS A 59 6.94 -11.25 -2.28
CA CYS A 59 7.36 -10.01 -1.64
C CYS A 59 7.07 -10.02 -0.14
N ASN A 60 7.78 -9.17 0.58
CA ASN A 60 7.51 -8.87 1.97
C ASN A 60 6.58 -7.65 2.05
N GLU A 61 5.47 -7.77 2.78
CA GLU A 61 4.47 -6.71 2.90
C GLU A 61 4.28 -6.22 4.34
N LEU A 62 4.08 -4.92 4.48
CA LEU A 62 3.67 -4.26 5.71
C LEU A 62 2.25 -3.73 5.52
N ILE A 63 1.33 -4.21 6.35
CA ILE A 63 -0.08 -3.79 6.28
C ILE A 63 -0.24 -2.51 7.11
N VAL A 64 -0.62 -1.41 6.46
CA VAL A 64 -0.87 -0.13 7.13
C VAL A 64 -2.37 0.08 7.33
N THR A 65 -2.77 0.47 8.53
CA THR A 65 -4.16 0.78 8.86
C THR A 65 -4.27 1.94 9.83
N THR A 66 -5.50 2.33 10.20
CA THR A 66 -5.79 3.27 11.28
C THR A 66 -6.69 2.61 12.33
N PRO A 67 -6.83 3.17 13.54
CA PRO A 67 -7.69 2.57 14.57
C PRO A 67 -9.16 2.47 14.17
N HIS A 68 -9.59 3.26 13.18
CA HIS A 68 -10.97 3.29 12.72
C HIS A 68 -11.37 1.94 12.10
N GLN A 69 -12.49 1.37 12.57
CA GLN A 69 -12.93 0.00 12.23
C GLN A 69 -13.04 -0.27 10.71
N ALA A 70 -13.46 0.74 9.94
CA ALA A 70 -13.52 0.64 8.47
C ALA A 70 -12.13 0.43 7.83
N ALA A 71 -11.13 1.19 8.25
CA ALA A 71 -9.76 1.06 7.74
C ALA A 71 -9.14 -0.27 8.16
N ALA A 72 -9.36 -0.68 9.41
CA ALA A 72 -8.94 -1.98 9.93
C ALA A 72 -9.51 -3.14 9.08
N THR A 73 -10.78 -3.04 8.67
CA THR A 73 -11.45 -4.06 7.87
C THR A 73 -10.87 -4.16 6.46
N VAL A 74 -10.54 -3.02 5.83
CA VAL A 74 -9.91 -3.00 4.51
C VAL A 74 -8.49 -3.54 4.56
N ALA A 75 -7.71 -3.14 5.58
CA ALA A 75 -6.36 -3.63 5.80
C ALA A 75 -6.30 -5.15 6.03
N ALA A 76 -7.24 -5.72 6.79
CA ALA A 76 -7.34 -7.16 6.97
C ALA A 76 -7.59 -7.90 5.63
N ARG A 77 -8.42 -7.34 4.74
CA ARG A 77 -8.66 -7.91 3.41
C ARG A 77 -7.41 -7.86 2.53
N ALA A 78 -6.66 -6.75 2.58
CA ALA A 78 -5.38 -6.63 1.87
C ALA A 78 -4.36 -7.68 2.37
N GLY A 79 -4.25 -7.87 3.69
CA GLY A 79 -3.41 -8.92 4.27
C GLY A 79 -3.79 -10.34 3.82
N ILE A 80 -5.09 -10.66 3.80
CA ILE A 80 -5.58 -11.96 3.30
C ILE A 80 -5.23 -12.15 1.81
N MET A 81 -5.33 -11.08 1.02
CA MET A 81 -5.00 -11.11 -0.40
C MET A 81 -3.50 -11.33 -0.65
N ALA A 82 -2.63 -10.66 0.11
CA ALA A 82 -1.20 -10.87 0.06
C ALA A 82 -0.83 -12.34 0.36
N ILE A 83 -1.38 -12.91 1.44
CA ILE A 83 -1.15 -14.32 1.81
C ILE A 83 -1.60 -15.28 0.70
N LYS A 84 -2.74 -15.00 0.04
CA LYS A 84 -3.25 -15.83 -1.06
C LYS A 84 -2.37 -15.78 -2.32
N ASN A 85 -1.57 -14.74 -2.49
CA ASN A 85 -0.61 -14.58 -3.59
C ASN A 85 0.82 -14.92 -3.15
N ASP A 86 1.00 -15.72 -2.09
CA ASP A 86 2.30 -16.19 -1.60
C ASP A 86 3.25 -15.06 -1.15
N HIS A 87 2.70 -13.92 -0.74
CA HIS A 87 3.47 -12.83 -0.14
C HIS A 87 3.59 -13.02 1.39
N HIS A 88 4.72 -12.57 1.95
CA HIS A 88 5.02 -12.69 3.36
C HIS A 88 4.65 -11.40 4.11
N ILE A 89 3.75 -11.50 5.09
CA ILE A 89 3.40 -10.35 5.95
C ILE A 89 4.46 -10.18 7.04
N LEU A 90 5.19 -9.07 7.00
CA LEU A 90 6.16 -8.69 8.04
C LEU A 90 5.48 -8.16 9.31
N GLY A 91 4.29 -7.56 9.16
CA GLY A 91 3.55 -7.03 10.29
C GLY A 91 2.46 -6.05 9.90
N VAL A 92 1.77 -5.53 10.92
CA VAL A 92 0.71 -4.52 10.80
C VAL A 92 1.13 -3.24 11.53
N ILE A 93 1.00 -2.10 10.86
CA ILE A 93 1.26 -0.77 11.40
C ILE A 93 -0.07 -0.04 11.59
N GLU A 94 -0.40 0.32 12.83
CA GLU A 94 -1.53 1.19 13.14
C GLU A 94 -1.07 2.66 13.13
N ASN A 95 -1.26 3.32 12.00
CA ASN A 95 -1.00 4.74 11.82
C ASN A 95 -2.11 5.58 12.48
N LEU A 96 -1.80 6.84 12.80
CA LEU A 96 -2.74 7.77 13.45
C LEU A 96 -3.33 7.19 14.75
N SER A 97 -2.55 6.39 15.48
CA SER A 97 -3.00 5.70 16.69
C SER A 97 -3.29 6.67 17.83
N TYR A 98 -2.49 7.72 17.98
CA TYR A 98 -2.76 8.80 18.93
C TYR A 98 -2.09 10.10 18.51
N TYR A 99 -2.59 11.20 19.06
CA TYR A 99 -1.93 12.49 19.06
C TYR A 99 -1.40 12.74 20.47
N GLN A 100 -0.13 13.13 20.62
CA GLN A 100 0.42 13.53 21.91
C GLN A 100 0.24 15.05 22.07
N THR A 101 -0.45 15.47 23.13
CA THR A 101 -0.65 16.88 23.44
C THR A 101 0.64 17.53 23.94
N GLU A 102 0.63 18.86 24.02
CA GLU A 102 1.74 19.63 24.60
C GLU A 102 2.01 19.29 26.08
N THR A 103 1.01 18.75 26.79
CA THR A 103 1.12 18.27 28.18
C THR A 103 1.67 16.84 28.28
N GLY A 104 1.88 16.16 27.15
CA GLY A 104 2.36 14.78 27.07
C GLY A 104 1.25 13.72 27.18
N GLU A 105 -0.02 14.13 27.25
CA GLU A 105 -1.16 13.21 27.26
C GLU A 105 -1.44 12.66 25.86
N LYS A 106 -1.92 11.42 25.79
CA LYS A 106 -2.32 10.79 24.52
C LYS A 106 -3.81 10.99 24.26
N ALA A 107 -4.12 11.63 23.14
CA ALA A 107 -5.46 11.78 22.61
C ALA A 107 -5.71 10.78 21.47
N TYR A 108 -6.65 9.87 21.68
CA TYR A 108 -7.00 8.81 20.72
C TYR A 108 -8.13 9.26 19.79
N LEU A 109 -7.83 10.18 18.89
CA LEU A 109 -8.81 10.85 18.02
C LEU A 109 -9.64 9.89 17.17
N PHE A 110 -9.07 8.73 16.82
CA PHE A 110 -9.70 7.74 15.93
C PHE A 110 -10.01 6.40 16.63
N GLY A 111 -9.89 6.34 17.96
CA GLY A 111 -9.97 5.11 18.75
C GLY A 111 -8.62 4.39 18.87
N GLU A 112 -8.65 3.14 19.33
CA GLU A 112 -7.45 2.32 19.60
C GLU A 112 -7.62 0.87 19.14
N GLY A 113 -6.52 0.25 18.71
CA GLY A 113 -6.42 -1.21 18.56
C GLY A 113 -7.11 -1.79 17.33
N GLY A 114 -7.40 -0.98 16.32
CA GLY A 114 -7.88 -1.44 15.01
C GLY A 114 -6.88 -2.38 14.32
N GLY A 115 -5.59 -2.04 14.32
CA GLY A 115 -4.53 -2.85 13.71
C GLY A 115 -4.31 -4.19 14.40
N LYS A 116 -4.40 -4.25 15.74
CA LYS A 116 -4.35 -5.53 16.47
C LYS A 116 -5.51 -6.46 16.15
N LYS A 117 -6.70 -5.91 15.87
CA LYS A 117 -7.86 -6.70 15.43
C LYS A 117 -7.67 -7.23 14.01
N SER A 118 -6.96 -6.48 13.15
CA SER A 118 -6.69 -6.87 11.77
C SER A 118 -5.49 -7.81 11.59
N SER A 119 -4.68 -8.02 12.63
CA SER A 119 -3.49 -8.88 12.58
C SER A 119 -3.76 -10.35 12.88
N HIS A 120 -5.03 -10.74 13.06
CA HIS A 120 -5.50 -12.11 13.28
C HIS A 120 -6.34 -12.56 12.07
#